data_AF-A0A1H7G6A9-F1
#
_entry.id   AF-A0A1H7G6A9-F1
#
_cell.length_a   1.000
_cell.length_b   1.000
_cell.length_c   1.000
_cell.angle_alpha   90.00
_cell.angle_beta   90.00
_cell.angle_gamma   90.00
#
_symmetry.space_group_name_H-M   'P 1'
#
loop_
_entity.id
_entity.type
_entity.pdbx_description
1 polymer ?
#
loop_
_entity_poly.entity_id
_entity_poly.type
_entity_poly.pdbx_seq_one_letter_code
_entity_poly.pdbx_strand_id
1 'polypeptide(L)' 'MRLERGYTQVELAKMANLPRLKIVQIEAGKPGVSVAAYARAAAAMGGEMRVVPQQRPTLDEIRELLGDQYG' A
#
# COMPACT_ATOMS: atom_id res chain seq x y z
N MET A 1 -1.50 4.74 -6.13
CA MET A 1 -2.29 5.12 -4.94
C MET A 1 -2.49 6.63 -4.77
N ARG A 2 -1.48 7.39 -4.29
CA ARG A 2 -1.62 8.85 -4.09
C ARG A 2 -1.62 9.63 -5.40
N LEU A 3 -0.65 9.33 -6.27
CA LEU A 3 -0.47 10.02 -7.56
C LEU A 3 -1.70 9.88 -8.47
N GLU A 4 -2.34 8.71 -8.48
CA GLU A 4 -3.61 8.47 -9.18
C GLU A 4 -4.75 9.38 -8.72
N ARG A 5 -4.67 9.94 -7.51
CA ARG A 5 -5.66 10.85 -6.91
C ARG A 5 -5.20 12.31 -6.95
N GLY A 6 -4.07 12.61 -7.59
CA GLY A 6 -3.57 13.98 -7.76
C GLY A 6 -2.99 14.66 -6.51
N TYR A 7 -2.91 13.98 -5.36
CA TYR A 7 -2.35 14.58 -4.16
C TYR A 7 -0.82 14.60 -4.17
N THR A 8 -0.22 15.63 -3.61
CA THR A 8 1.19 15.69 -3.18
C THR A 8 1.39 14.94 -1.86
N GLN A 9 2.64 14.60 -1.54
CA GLN A 9 2.96 13.96 -0.25
C GLN A 9 2.61 14.84 0.95
N VAL A 10 2.66 16.18 0.80
CA VAL A 10 2.29 17.12 1.87
C VAL A 10 0.78 17.14 2.09
N GLU A 11 -0.01 17.10 1.02
CA GLU A 11 -1.47 17.07 1.12
C GLU A 11 -1.93 15.77 1.77
N LEU A 12 -1.39 14.62 1.36
CA LEU A 12 -1.71 13.34 2.00
C LEU A 12 -1.28 13.33 3.48
N ALA A 13 -0.11 13.90 3.81
CA ALA A 13 0.36 14.00 5.19
C ALA A 13 -0.62 14.80 6.06
N LYS A 14 -1.13 15.94 5.54
CA LYS A 14 -2.14 16.76 6.21
C LYS A 14 -3.45 16.00 6.40
N MET A 15 -3.97 15.36 5.34
CA MET A 15 -5.23 14.60 5.42
C MET A 15 -5.14 13.41 6.39
N ALA A 16 -3.99 12.73 6.42
CA ALA A 16 -3.76 11.57 7.28
C ALA A 16 -3.34 11.93 8.72
N ASN A 17 -3.15 13.22 9.03
CA ASN A 17 -2.55 13.69 10.27
C ASN A 17 -1.24 12.94 10.61
N LEU A 18 -0.33 12.88 9.63
CA LEU A 18 0.98 12.24 9.75
C LEU A 18 2.09 13.22 9.33
N PRO A 19 3.31 13.08 9.87
CA PRO A 19 4.45 13.83 9.34
C PRO A 19 4.68 13.51 7.86
N ARG A 20 5.08 14.50 7.05
CA ARG A 20 5.43 14.29 5.63
C ARG A 20 6.44 13.17 5.44
N LEU A 21 7.47 13.10 6.30
CA LEU A 21 8.49 12.04 6.25
C LEU A 21 7.87 10.64 6.45
N LYS A 22 6.78 10.53 7.22
CA LYS A 22 6.07 9.25 7.40
C LYS A 22 5.39 8.81 6.10
N ILE A 23 4.81 9.73 5.33
CA ILE A 23 4.25 9.43 4.00
C ILE A 23 5.36 8.95 3.05
N VAL A 24 6.53 9.60 3.06
CA VAL A 24 7.68 9.16 2.26
C VAL A 24 8.12 7.75 2.65
N GLN A 25 8.19 7.44 3.94
CA GLN A 25 8.55 6.11 4.44
C GLN A 25 7.53 5.03 4.06
N ILE A 26 6.23 5.36 4.12
CA ILE A 26 5.13 4.50 3.67
C ILE A 26 5.28 4.17 2.18
N GLU A 27 5.43 5.18 1.32
CA GLU A 27 5.55 4.99 -0.13
C GLU A 27 6.83 4.24 -0.52
N ALA A 28 7.90 4.40 0.26
CA ALA A 28 9.17 3.71 0.06
C ALA A 28 9.22 2.31 0.70
N GLY A 29 8.13 1.83 1.32
CA GLY A 29 8.08 0.51 1.94
C GLY A 29 9.11 0.30 3.06
N LYS A 30 9.46 1.36 3.81
CA LYS A 30 10.54 1.27 4.80
C LYS A 30 10.19 0.30 5.94
N PRO A 31 11.13 -0.56 6.37
CA PRO A 31 10.96 -1.36 7.57
C PRO A 31 10.64 -0.50 8.79
N GLY A 32 9.78 -0.99 9.69
CA GLY A 32 9.38 -0.29 10.91
C GLY A 32 8.27 0.75 10.75
N VAL A 33 7.73 0.95 9.55
CA VAL A 33 6.46 1.68 9.39
C VAL A 33 5.33 0.83 9.95
N SER A 34 4.60 1.38 10.93
CA SER A 34 3.52 0.64 11.57
C SER A 34 2.33 0.45 10.62
N VAL A 35 1.62 -0.67 10.80
CA VAL A 35 0.35 -0.95 10.11
C VAL A 35 -0.65 0.19 10.27
N ALA A 36 -0.71 0.79 11.47
CA ALA A 36 -1.58 1.95 11.73
C ALA A 36 -1.25 3.16 10.85
N ALA A 37 0.02 3.36 10.48
CA ALA A 37 0.41 4.45 9.60
C ALA A 37 -0.07 4.20 8.16
N TYR A 38 0.06 2.97 7.66
CA TYR A 38 -0.53 2.56 6.38
C TYR A 38 -2.06 2.73 6.38
N ALA A 39 -2.73 2.24 7.42
CA ALA A 39 -4.19 2.34 7.55
C ALA A 39 -4.68 3.80 7.58
N ARG A 40 -4.01 4.70 8.30
CA ARG A 40 -4.36 6.13 8.31
C ARG A 40 -4.18 6.79 6.93
N ALA A 41 -3.09 6.48 6.23
CA ALA A 41 -2.88 7.01 4.89
C ALA A 41 -3.94 6.51 3.90
N ALA A 42 -4.31 5.22 3.99
CA ALA A 42 -5.39 4.65 3.19
C ALA A 42 -6.75 5.31 3.51
N ALA A 43 -7.11 5.40 4.79
CA ALA A 43 -8.36 6.01 5.24
C ALA A 43 -8.48 7.49 4.81
N ALA A 44 -7.39 8.25 4.87
CA ALA A 44 -7.34 9.64 4.42
C ALA A 44 -7.65 9.81 2.92
N MET A 45 -7.46 8.76 2.12
CA MET A 45 -7.79 8.72 0.69
C MET A 45 -9.11 8.00 0.40
N GLY A 46 -9.92 7.71 1.44
CA GLY A 46 -11.18 6.97 1.33
C GLY A 46 -11.01 5.47 1.08
N GLY A 47 -9.81 4.93 1.33
CA GLY A 47 -9.52 3.49 1.20
C GLY A 47 -9.54 2.77 2.54
N GLU A 48 -9.58 1.45 2.47
CA GLU A 48 -9.47 0.56 3.64
C GLU A 48 -8.26 -0.37 3.52
N MET A 49 -7.80 -0.89 4.65
CA MET A 49 -6.76 -1.91 4.69
C MET A 49 -7.40 -3.24 5.12
N ARG A 50 -7.31 -4.25 4.25
CA ARG A 50 -7.84 -5.58 4.52
C ARG A 50 -6.70 -6.54 4.80
N VAL A 51 -6.79 -7.23 5.93
CA VAL A 51 -5.93 -8.39 6.20
C VAL A 51 -6.59 -9.60 5.55
N VAL A 52 -5.89 -10.23 4.62
CA VAL A 52 -6.33 -11.48 3.99
C VAL A 52 -5.44 -12.62 4.51
N PRO A 53 -6.02 -13.78 4.89
CA PRO A 53 -5.22 -14.95 5.20
C PRO A 53 -4.33 -15.30 4.02
N GLN A 54 -3.08 -15.69 4.29
CA GLN A 54 -2.23 -16.21 3.25
C GLN A 54 -2.81 -17.55 2.78
N GLN A 55 -3.28 -17.60 1.55
CA GLN A 55 -3.70 -18.83 0.89
C GLN A 55 -2.57 -19.28 -0.04
N ARG A 56 -2.45 -20.60 -0.26
CA ARG A 56 -1.59 -21.08 -1.35
C ARG A 56 -2.19 -20.54 -2.65
N PRO A 57 -1.41 -19.84 -3.48
CA PRO A 57 -1.91 -19.39 -4.77
C PRO A 57 -2.32 -20.62 -5.59
N THR A 58 -3.41 -20.47 -6.32
CA THR A 58 -3.88 -21.46 -7.30
C THR A 58 -2.87 -21.58 -8.45
N LEU A 59 -2.94 -22.67 -9.23
CA LEU A 59 -2.05 -22.86 -10.38
C LEU A 59 -2.17 -21.73 -11.42
N ASP A 60 -3.38 -21.17 -11.57
CA ASP A 60 -3.64 -20.05 -12.48
C ASP A 60 -2.98 -18.77 -11.98
N GLU A 61 -3.10 -18.45 -10.68
CA GLU A 61 -2.43 -17.30 -10.05
C GLU A 61 -0.90 -17.44 -10.07
N ILE A 62 -0.38 -18.66 -9.92
CA ILE A 62 1.07 -18.93 -10.04
C ILE A 62 1.56 -18.60 -11.46
N ARG A 63 0.78 -18.94 -12.50
CA ARG A 63 1.12 -18.67 -13.90
C ARG A 63 1.12 -17.16 -14.21
N GLU A 64 0.19 -16.41 -13.61
CA GLU A 64 0.16 -14.93 -13.72
C GLU A 64 1.33 -14.27 -12.98
N LEU A 65 1.70 -14.78 -11.81
CA LEU A 65 2.80 -14.24 -10.98
C LEU A 65 4.19 -14.56 -11.53
N LEU A 66 4.37 -15.76 -12.10
CA LEU A 66 5.66 -16.24 -12.60
C LEU A 66 5.79 -16.14 -14.12
N GLY A 67 4.73 -15.85 -14.87
CA GLY A 67 4.74 -15.97 -16.34
C GLY A 67 4.89 -17.42 -16.80
N ASP A 68 4.74 -17.67 -18.11
CA ASP A 68 4.76 -19.00 -18.75
C ASP A 68 6.14 -19.73 -18.71
N GLN A 69 6.97 -19.45 -17.72
CA GLN A 69 8.31 -20.02 -17.53
C GLN A 69 8.32 -21.54 -17.23
N TYR A 70 7.14 -22.17 -17.18
CA TYR A 70 6.93 -23.59 -16.94
C TYR A 70 5.82 -24.20 -17.84
N GLY A 71 5.56 -23.58 -19.00
CA GLY A 71 4.70 -24.13 -20.05
C GLY A 71 5.42 -25.19 -20.89
#